data_AF-A0A959XX56-F1
#
_entry.id   AF-A0A959XX56-F1
#
_cell.length_a   1.000
_cell.length_b   1.000
_cell.length_c   1.000
_cell.angle_alpha   90.00
_cell.angle_beta   90.00
_cell.angle_gamma   90.00
#
_symmetry.space_group_name_H-M   'P 1'
#
loop_
_entity.id
_entity.type
_entity.pdbx_description
1 polymer ?
#
loop_
_entity_poly.entity_id
_entity_poly.type
_entity_poly.pdbx_seq_one_letter_code
_entity_poly.pdbx_strand_id
1 'polypeptide(L)'
;VGRTIWFTGIWFDPAFLGDGSLRSTWKWMLHLAHEVGHLPQAKRFGTGILGKARYVAAFAWQYGSRAVLMRTPVHDGSPLEREADLGRQVLLTLIGPQEERHPAIGAVHRGDTAAVQQWCDANRTGIEAAMAAHRQTLLTE
;
A
#
# COMPACT_ATOMS: atom_id res chain seq x y z
N VAL A 1 0.99 -4.81 15.80
CA VAL A 1 -0.31 -5.16 15.19
C VAL A 1 -0.09 -5.23 13.69
N GLY A 2 -0.44 -6.37 13.07
CA GLY A 2 0.09 -6.78 11.76
C GLY A 2 -0.32 -5.88 10.59
N ARG A 3 0.60 -5.73 9.62
CA ARG A 3 0.53 -4.83 8.46
C ARG A 3 -0.08 -5.48 7.21
N THR A 4 -0.42 -6.76 7.30
CA THR A 4 -1.02 -7.55 6.22
C THR A 4 -2.45 -7.15 5.97
N ILE A 5 -2.77 -6.95 4.69
CA ILE A 5 -4.14 -6.78 4.27
C ILE A 5 -4.39 -7.73 3.10
N TRP A 6 -5.30 -8.68 3.31
CA TRP A 6 -5.80 -9.55 2.25
C TRP A 6 -7.09 -8.94 1.69
N PHE A 7 -7.30 -9.04 0.37
CA PHE A 7 -8.64 -8.96 -0.19
C PHE A 7 -9.49 -10.14 0.32
N THR A 8 -10.14 -9.95 1.46
CA THR A 8 -11.15 -10.87 1.99
C THR A 8 -12.57 -10.34 1.73
N GLY A 9 -13.59 -11.14 2.05
CA GLY A 9 -14.98 -10.70 1.95
C GLY A 9 -15.30 -9.43 2.75
N ILE A 10 -14.56 -9.13 3.81
CA ILE A 10 -14.84 -7.97 4.69
C ILE A 10 -14.76 -6.63 3.96
N TRP A 11 -13.97 -6.57 2.88
CA TRP A 11 -13.80 -5.38 2.03
C TRP A 11 -15.06 -4.99 1.28
N PHE A 12 -15.97 -5.95 1.10
CA PHE A 12 -17.21 -5.80 0.36
C PHE A 12 -18.44 -5.96 1.25
N ASP A 13 -18.25 -6.39 2.50
CA ASP A 13 -19.34 -6.57 3.46
C ASP A 13 -19.78 -5.21 4.04
N PRO A 14 -21.06 -4.81 3.87
CA PRO A 14 -21.60 -3.57 4.43
C PRO A 14 -21.53 -3.49 5.97
N ALA A 15 -21.44 -4.63 6.67
CA ALA A 15 -21.25 -4.66 8.12
C ALA A 15 -19.79 -4.37 8.55
N PHE A 16 -18.85 -4.30 7.60
CA PHE A 16 -17.43 -4.09 7.86
C PHE A 16 -16.85 -2.94 7.01
N LEU A 17 -16.03 -3.25 6.00
CA LEU A 17 -15.29 -2.25 5.21
C LEU A 17 -16.00 -1.91 3.89
N GLY A 18 -17.15 -2.54 3.61
CA GLY A 18 -18.03 -2.24 2.49
C GLY A 18 -19.18 -1.29 2.83
N ASP A 19 -19.13 -0.61 3.98
CA ASP A 19 -20.23 0.22 4.50
C ASP A 19 -20.48 1.53 3.71
N GLY A 20 -19.65 1.82 2.70
CA GLY A 20 -19.76 3.03 1.88
C GLY A 20 -19.37 4.32 2.61
N SER A 21 -18.72 4.25 3.77
CA SER A 21 -18.29 5.44 4.51
C SER A 21 -16.98 6.04 3.96
N LEU A 22 -16.70 7.31 4.33
CA LEU A 22 -15.40 7.94 4.09
C LEU A 22 -14.27 7.16 4.79
N ARG A 23 -14.54 6.62 5.98
CA ARG A 23 -13.60 5.78 6.72
C ARG A 23 -13.25 4.51 5.94
N SER A 24 -14.24 3.84 5.36
CA SER A 24 -14.01 2.66 4.51
C SER A 24 -13.27 3.03 3.24
N THR A 25 -13.60 4.17 2.62
CA THR A 25 -12.86 4.71 1.46
C THR A 25 -11.38 4.91 1.80
N TRP A 26 -11.08 5.51 2.96
CA TRP A 26 -9.71 5.69 3.42
C TRP A 26 -8.97 4.36 3.63
N LYS A 27 -9.61 3.38 4.29
CA LYS A 27 -9.03 2.04 4.47
C LYS A 27 -8.76 1.35 3.14
N TRP A 28 -9.67 1.49 2.18
CA TRP A 28 -9.50 1.02 0.80
C TRP A 28 -8.30 1.68 0.11
N MET A 29 -8.13 2.99 0.24
CA MET A 29 -6.98 3.70 -0.30
C MET A 29 -5.66 3.23 0.31
N LEU A 30 -5.61 3.05 1.63
CA LEU A 30 -4.41 2.53 2.32
C LEU A 30 -4.05 1.11 1.88
N HIS A 31 -5.06 0.27 1.62
CA HIS A 31 -4.84 -1.06 1.09
C HIS A 31 -4.30 -0.99 -0.34
N LEU A 32 -4.99 -0.28 -1.24
CA LEU A 32 -4.58 -0.14 -2.63
C LEU A 32 -3.19 0.48 -2.79
N ALA A 33 -2.82 1.47 -1.96
CA ALA A 33 -1.50 2.09 -2.01
C ALA A 33 -0.36 1.10 -1.71
N HIS A 34 -0.62 0.09 -0.88
CA HIS A 34 0.32 -1.00 -0.64
C HIS A 34 0.35 -1.98 -1.82
N GLU A 35 -0.80 -2.41 -2.32
CA GLU A 35 -0.89 -3.34 -3.46
C GLU A 35 -0.23 -2.77 -4.72
N VAL A 36 -0.42 -1.48 -4.99
CA VAL A 36 0.24 -0.79 -6.10
C VAL A 36 1.76 -0.75 -5.92
N GLY A 37 2.25 -0.75 -4.68
CA GLY A 37 3.68 -0.86 -4.35
C GLY A 37 4.33 -2.13 -4.91
N HIS A 38 3.57 -3.22 -5.09
CA HIS A 38 4.07 -4.45 -5.71
C HIS A 38 4.29 -4.34 -7.23
N LEU A 39 3.64 -3.40 -7.93
CA LEU A 39 3.76 -3.25 -9.38
C LEU A 39 5.17 -2.86 -9.85
N PRO A 40 5.81 -1.78 -9.34
CA PRO A 40 7.19 -1.48 -9.70
C PRO A 40 8.15 -2.57 -9.22
N GLN A 41 7.86 -3.26 -8.11
CA GLN A 41 8.66 -4.39 -7.66
C GLN A 41 8.66 -5.51 -8.69
N ALA A 42 7.48 -5.95 -9.14
CA ALA A 42 7.30 -6.99 -10.13
C ALA A 42 7.99 -6.63 -11.46
N LYS A 43 7.93 -5.37 -11.88
CA LYS A 43 8.63 -4.88 -13.07
C LYS A 43 10.15 -5.15 -13.03
N ARG A 44 10.80 -5.09 -11.85
CA ARG A 44 12.24 -5.38 -11.70
C ARG A 44 12.60 -6.84 -12.01
N PHE A 45 11.63 -7.76 -11.94
CA PHE A 45 11.83 -9.17 -12.27
C PHE A 45 11.59 -9.47 -13.76
N GLY A 46 10.97 -8.54 -14.50
CA GLY A 46 10.67 -8.65 -15.93
C GLY A 46 9.17 -8.84 -16.22
N THR A 47 8.72 -8.42 -17.41
CA THR A 47 7.29 -8.37 -17.80
C THR A 47 6.75 -9.65 -18.47
N GLY A 48 7.55 -10.71 -18.55
CA GLY A 48 7.16 -12.01 -19.15
C GLY A 48 6.92 -13.12 -18.12
N ILE A 49 6.55 -14.31 -18.59
CA ILE A 49 6.31 -15.51 -17.76
C ILE A 49 7.51 -15.80 -16.84
N LEU A 50 8.73 -15.70 -17.36
CA LEU A 50 9.94 -15.91 -16.58
C LEU A 50 10.11 -14.88 -15.46
N GLY A 51 9.78 -13.61 -15.73
CA GLY A 51 9.83 -12.56 -14.71
C GLY A 51 8.79 -12.78 -13.62
N LYS A 52 7.58 -13.18 -14.00
CA LYS A 52 6.53 -13.59 -13.05
C LYS A 52 6.98 -14.76 -12.19
N ALA A 53 7.59 -15.79 -12.78
CA ALA A 53 8.10 -16.94 -12.03
C ALA A 53 9.18 -16.54 -11.01
N ARG A 54 10.14 -15.68 -11.42
CA ARG A 54 11.18 -15.15 -10.52
C ARG A 54 10.60 -14.32 -9.38
N TYR A 55 9.61 -13.49 -9.68
CA TYR A 55 8.90 -12.67 -8.69
C TYR A 55 8.19 -13.55 -7.66
N VAL A 56 7.41 -14.53 -8.11
CA VAL A 56 6.69 -15.47 -7.23
C VAL A 56 7.68 -16.29 -6.39
N ALA A 57 8.78 -16.77 -6.98
CA ALA A 57 9.81 -17.52 -6.26
C ALA A 57 10.48 -16.67 -5.16
N ALA A 58 10.75 -15.39 -5.43
CA ALA A 58 11.32 -14.47 -4.44
C ALA A 58 10.36 -14.24 -3.26
N PHE A 59 9.06 -14.03 -3.53
CA PHE A 59 8.02 -13.93 -2.50
C PHE A 59 7.91 -15.22 -1.67
N ALA A 60 7.82 -16.37 -2.34
CA ALA A 60 7.73 -17.68 -1.70
C ALA A 60 8.95 -17.94 -0.80
N TRP A 61 10.15 -17.57 -1.24
CA TRP A 61 11.36 -17.68 -0.44
C TRP A 61 11.33 -16.77 0.81
N GLN A 62 10.96 -15.50 0.64
CA GLN A 62 10.91 -14.56 1.75
C GLN A 62 9.87 -14.94 2.80
N TYR A 63 8.72 -15.45 2.38
CA TYR A 63 7.70 -15.92 3.30
C TYR A 63 8.09 -17.27 3.91
N GLY A 64 8.55 -18.22 3.10
CA GLY A 64 8.98 -19.54 3.56
C GLY A 64 10.08 -19.46 4.61
N SER A 65 11.12 -18.65 4.37
CA SER A 65 12.20 -18.44 5.34
C SER A 65 11.70 -17.87 6.67
N ARG A 66 10.75 -16.94 6.64
CA ARG A 66 10.15 -16.37 7.86
C ARG A 66 9.24 -17.36 8.58
N ALA A 67 8.50 -18.19 7.85
CA ALA A 67 7.70 -19.27 8.42
C ALA A 67 8.58 -20.31 9.13
N VAL A 68 9.69 -20.71 8.51
CA VAL A 68 10.68 -21.61 9.12
C VAL A 68 11.28 -20.99 10.39
N LEU A 69 11.49 -19.68 10.40
CA LEU A 69 11.97 -18.94 11.57
C LEU A 69 10.87 -18.62 12.59
N MET A 70 9.65 -19.17 12.44
CA MET A 70 8.50 -18.95 13.32
C MET A 70 8.18 -17.45 13.54
N ARG A 71 8.52 -16.60 12.56
CA ARG A 71 8.24 -15.17 12.63
C ARG A 71 6.80 -14.93 12.21
N THR A 72 5.96 -14.54 13.16
CA THR A 72 4.55 -14.22 12.90
C THR A 72 4.28 -12.72 13.02
N PRO A 73 3.58 -12.10 12.05
CA PRO A 73 3.10 -12.70 10.80
C PRO A 73 4.23 -12.96 9.79
N VAL A 74 4.05 -14.00 8.98
CA VAL A 74 5.11 -14.57 8.11
C VAL A 74 5.54 -13.60 7.01
N HIS A 75 4.60 -12.90 6.39
CA HIS A 75 4.87 -11.88 5.37
C HIS A 75 5.34 -10.56 6.03
N ASP A 76 4.86 -10.24 7.23
CA ASP A 76 5.09 -8.94 7.87
C ASP A 76 6.58 -8.70 8.09
N GLY A 77 7.11 -7.64 7.48
CA GLY A 77 8.52 -7.30 7.60
C GLY A 77 9.45 -8.13 6.70
N SER A 78 8.92 -8.84 5.70
CA SER A 78 9.75 -9.22 4.55
C SER A 78 10.20 -7.94 3.81
N PRO A 79 11.37 -7.95 3.15
CA PRO A 79 11.82 -6.79 2.38
C PRO A 79 10.82 -6.33 1.32
N LEU A 80 10.15 -7.27 0.63
CA LEU A 80 9.19 -6.92 -0.42
C LEU A 80 7.90 -6.31 0.15
N GLU A 81 7.44 -6.79 1.32
CA GLU A 81 6.29 -6.19 2.01
C GLU A 81 6.60 -4.78 2.51
N ARG A 82 7.79 -4.57 3.09
CA ARG A 82 8.22 -3.26 3.58
C ARG A 82 8.31 -2.24 2.44
N GLU A 83 8.86 -2.66 1.30
CA GLU A 83 8.93 -1.79 0.13
C GLU A 83 7.55 -1.49 -0.45
N ALA A 84 6.61 -2.45 -0.42
CA ALA A 84 5.25 -2.23 -0.92
C ALA A 84 4.47 -1.25 -0.05
N ASP A 85 4.76 -1.23 1.26
CA ASP A 85 4.13 -0.33 2.23
C ASP A 85 4.49 1.16 2.04
N LEU A 86 5.48 1.50 1.21
CA LEU A 86 5.94 2.89 1.00
C LEU A 86 4.78 3.84 0.65
N GLY A 87 3.94 3.47 -0.31
CA GLY A 87 2.80 4.31 -0.72
C GLY A 87 1.80 4.52 0.41
N ARG A 88 1.55 3.48 1.21
CA ARG A 88 0.69 3.54 2.40
C ARG A 88 1.26 4.49 3.45
N GLN A 89 2.57 4.42 3.71
CA GLN A 89 3.24 5.31 4.66
C GLN A 89 3.17 6.78 4.22
N VAL A 90 3.33 7.06 2.92
CA VAL A 90 3.16 8.42 2.39
C VAL A 90 1.74 8.93 2.59
N LEU A 91 0.72 8.12 2.30
CA LEU A 91 -0.67 8.51 2.56
C LEU A 91 -0.91 8.78 4.05
N LEU A 92 -0.43 7.91 4.93
CA LEU A 92 -0.53 8.10 6.39
C LEU A 92 0.13 9.40 6.84
N THR A 93 1.29 9.76 6.29
CA THR A 93 2.00 11.01 6.60
C THR A 93 1.24 12.24 6.11
N LEU A 94 0.73 12.21 4.88
CA LEU A 94 0.15 13.41 4.24
C LEU A 94 -1.33 13.62 4.59
N ILE A 95 -2.09 12.56 4.86
CA ILE A 95 -3.55 12.61 5.02
C ILE A 95 -4.00 12.05 6.36
N GLY A 96 -3.29 11.04 6.89
CA GLY A 96 -3.73 10.20 8.01
C GLY A 96 -4.29 10.92 9.25
N PRO A 97 -3.81 12.12 9.65
CA PRO A 97 -4.37 12.84 10.80
C PRO A 97 -5.75 13.50 10.55
N GLN A 98 -6.21 13.58 9.30
CA GLN A 98 -7.41 14.31 8.89
C GLN A 98 -8.28 13.53 7.90
N GLU A 99 -8.13 12.22 7.82
CA GLU A 99 -8.62 11.35 6.76
C GLU A 99 -10.11 11.53 6.43
N GLU A 100 -10.98 11.67 7.44
CA GLU A 100 -12.43 11.82 7.23
C GLU A 100 -12.83 13.24 6.77
N ARG A 101 -11.94 14.23 6.94
CA ARG A 101 -12.17 15.64 6.56
C ARG A 101 -11.31 16.08 5.38
N HIS A 102 -10.37 15.24 4.95
CA HIS A 102 -9.38 15.62 3.97
C HIS A 102 -10.01 15.67 2.57
N PRO A 103 -9.85 16.78 1.82
CA PRO A 103 -10.55 16.99 0.55
C PRO A 103 -10.23 15.93 -0.50
N ALA A 104 -9.01 15.39 -0.52
CA ALA A 104 -8.64 14.31 -1.44
C ALA A 104 -9.43 13.01 -1.17
N ILE A 105 -9.72 12.69 0.10
CA ILE A 105 -10.51 11.49 0.44
C ILE A 105 -11.96 11.70 0.03
N GLY A 106 -12.51 12.89 0.27
CA GLY A 106 -13.83 13.25 -0.22
C GLY A 106 -13.95 13.19 -1.74
N ALA A 107 -12.90 13.59 -2.48
CA ALA A 107 -12.85 13.50 -3.93
C ALA A 107 -12.85 12.04 -4.42
N VAL A 108 -12.00 11.18 -3.84
CA VAL A 108 -11.99 9.74 -4.16
C VAL A 108 -13.36 9.11 -3.86
N HIS A 109 -13.94 9.43 -2.70
CA HIS A 109 -15.23 8.90 -2.29
C HIS A 109 -16.37 9.22 -3.27
N ARG A 110 -16.33 10.41 -3.88
CA ARG A 110 -17.31 10.85 -4.90
C ARG A 110 -16.97 10.41 -6.32
N GLY A 111 -15.83 9.74 -6.54
CA GLY A 111 -15.33 9.41 -7.87
C GLY A 111 -14.88 10.62 -8.69
N ASP A 112 -14.51 11.73 -8.03
CA ASP A 112 -14.07 12.96 -8.68
C ASP A 112 -12.58 12.86 -9.07
N THR A 113 -12.33 12.25 -10.23
CA THR A 113 -10.98 11.99 -10.73
C THR A 113 -10.20 13.28 -11.02
N ALA A 114 -10.88 14.35 -11.44
CA ALA A 114 -10.24 15.63 -11.72
C ALA A 114 -9.72 16.29 -10.43
N ALA A 115 -10.51 16.31 -9.36
CA ALA A 115 -10.08 16.84 -8.07
C ALA A 115 -8.96 15.99 -7.44
N VAL A 116 -9.01 14.67 -7.60
CA VAL A 116 -7.91 13.78 -7.17
C VAL A 116 -6.62 14.09 -7.92
N GLN A 117 -6.69 14.21 -9.25
CA GLN A 117 -5.52 14.54 -10.07
C GLN A 117 -4.95 15.91 -9.70
N GLN A 118 -5.80 16.91 -9.54
CA GLN A 118 -5.40 18.26 -9.12
C GLN A 118 -4.69 18.23 -7.77
N TRP A 119 -5.20 17.47 -6.79
CA TRP A 119 -4.55 17.32 -5.50
C TRP A 119 -3.18 16.65 -5.62
N CYS A 120 -3.07 15.57 -6.41
CA CYS A 120 -1.81 14.89 -6.66
C CYS A 120 -0.77 15.82 -7.30
N ASP A 121 -1.18 16.63 -8.26
CA ASP A 121 -0.28 17.58 -8.94
C ASP A 121 0.17 18.70 -8.01
N ALA A 122 -0.76 19.27 -7.23
CA ALA A 122 -0.45 20.33 -6.26
C ALA A 122 0.47 19.85 -5.14
N ASN A 123 0.44 18.57 -4.79
CA ASN A 123 1.20 17.99 -3.69
C ASN A 123 2.39 17.15 -4.15
N ARG A 124 2.72 17.15 -5.45
CA ARG A 124 3.75 16.28 -6.05
C ARG A 124 5.08 16.33 -5.31
N THR A 125 5.59 17.53 -5.04
CA THR A 125 6.86 17.71 -4.31
C THR A 125 6.80 17.13 -2.90
N GLY A 126 5.68 17.32 -2.20
CA GLY A 126 5.48 16.76 -0.85
C GLY A 126 5.41 15.23 -0.87
N ILE A 127 4.75 14.66 -1.88
CA ILE A 127 4.69 13.20 -2.11
C ILE A 127 6.09 12.65 -2.39
N GLU A 128 6.86 13.28 -3.28
CA GLU A 128 8.23 12.86 -3.61
C GLU A 128 9.16 12.93 -2.39
N ALA A 129 9.08 14.02 -1.61
CA ALA A 129 9.85 14.17 -0.38
C ALA A 129 9.51 13.09 0.65
N ALA A 130 8.23 12.80 0.86
CA ALA A 130 7.78 11.75 1.77
C ALA A 130 8.22 10.36 1.30
N MET A 131 8.12 10.07 0.00
CA MET A 131 8.63 8.82 -0.60
C MET A 131 10.14 8.65 -0.36
N ALA A 132 10.92 9.71 -0.55
CA ALA A 132 12.36 9.69 -0.33
C ALA A 132 12.71 9.44 1.15
N ALA A 133 12.02 10.12 2.07
CA ALA A 133 12.22 9.95 3.50
C ALA A 133 11.93 8.51 3.95
N HIS A 134 10.78 7.93 3.55
CA HIS A 134 10.41 6.56 3.91
C HIS A 134 11.36 5.53 3.29
N ARG A 135 11.81 5.75 2.05
CA ARG A 135 12.79 4.87 1.42
C ARG A 135 14.14 4.90 2.15
N GLN A 136 14.57 6.06 2.64
CA GLN A 136 15.80 6.17 3.43
C GLN A 136 15.70 5.35 4.73
N THR A 137 14.56 5.41 5.43
CA THR A 137 14.32 4.61 6.64
C THR A 137 14.43 3.11 6.36
N LEU A 138 13.89 2.62 5.24
CA LEU A 138 13.99 1.21 4.85
C LEU A 138 15.42 0.72 4.61
N LEU A 139 16.36 1.61 4.24
CA LEU A 139 17.76 1.24 4.00
C LEU A 139 18.60 1.20 5.29
N THR A 140 18.10 1.81 6.36
CA THR A 140 18.80 1.92 7.65
C THR A 140 18.32 0.92 8.71
N GLU A 141 17.27 0.15 8.42
CA GLU A 141 16.68 -0.90 9.28
C GLU A 141 17.05 -2.32 8.85
#